data_AF-A0A9Q3J0L9-F1
#
_entry.id   AF-A0A9Q3J0L9-F1
#
_cell.length_a   1.000
_cell.length_b   1.000
_cell.length_c   1.000
_cell.angle_alpha   90.00
_cell.angle_beta   90.00
_cell.angle_gamma   90.00
#
_symmetry.space_group_name_H-M   'P 1'
#
loop_
_entity.id
_entity.type
_entity.pdbx_description
1 polymer ?
#
loop_
_entity_poly.entity_id
_entity_poly.type
_entity_poly.pdbx_seq_one_letter_code
_entity_poly.pdbx_strand_id
1 'polypeptide(L)'
;MIKFQEPSRPWEIVYMDWVTGLPPGGDRSYNACLLIVERFSKTPIFLPCHKDNKAMDTALLIWNRVVSWTGIFTNIISDRDPKFTSALWTNLHQFFGTKLSFSTAYHPQTDGLAERMIQNLEDMVRRFCAYGLEFKNCDGFTHYWCTLLPELELAYKTSIYASTNQTPAILKKGWNPKLPQDSLRKDWVEIHPTAASFKGMLVKARKHALRFMEDSFVYSKDKWDKSHATADFKVGDLVLVSTTNFNNIKGCKELKDSFSGPFFIKALQGENSVEVELSEELSNMHPTFTVNLIKPYKSSDAERFPLRNKVPQVIPAIESSGSKRKVEYHKSKSK
;
A
#
# COMPACT_ATOMS: atom_id res chain seq x y z
N MET A 1 17.36 -2.36 -10.32
CA MET A 1 16.85 -2.53 -8.95
C MET A 1 17.05 -1.21 -8.21
N ILE A 2 16.01 -0.41 -8.00
CA ILE A 2 16.13 0.87 -7.27
C ILE A 2 16.01 0.55 -5.78
N LYS A 3 17.13 0.50 -5.05
CA LYS A 3 17.10 0.42 -3.59
C LYS A 3 16.65 1.79 -3.07
N PHE A 4 15.48 1.86 -2.43
CA PHE A 4 15.11 3.05 -1.68
C PHE A 4 16.02 3.16 -0.45
N GLN A 5 16.76 4.26 -0.36
CA GLN A 5 17.62 4.56 0.77
C GLN A 5 16.75 4.79 2.01
N GLU A 6 17.13 4.21 3.16
CA GLU A 6 16.48 4.54 4.42
C GLU A 6 16.75 6.01 4.78
N PRO A 7 15.73 6.75 5.26
CA PRO A 7 15.91 8.14 5.64
C PRO A 7 16.84 8.23 6.85
N SER A 8 17.69 9.26 6.84
CA SER A 8 18.63 9.54 7.93
C SER A 8 18.03 10.41 9.02
N ARG A 9 16.95 11.15 8.70
CA ARG A 9 16.25 12.07 9.60
C ARG A 9 14.75 12.13 9.31
N PRO A 10 13.93 12.60 10.27
CA PRO A 10 12.50 12.83 10.05
C PRO A 10 12.23 13.77 8.87
N TRP A 11 11.15 13.52 8.13
CA TRP A 11 10.66 14.33 6.99
C TRP A 11 11.54 14.33 5.75
N GLU A 12 12.56 13.47 5.70
CA GLU A 12 13.37 13.32 4.50
C GLU A 12 12.57 12.65 3.38
N ILE A 13 11.94 11.51 3.69
CA ILE A 13 11.15 10.71 2.75
C ILE A 13 9.72 10.58 3.27
N VAL A 14 8.74 10.85 2.42
CA VAL A 14 7.32 10.67 2.74
C VAL A 14 6.62 9.78 1.72
N TYR A 15 5.64 9.03 2.19
CA TYR A 15 4.64 8.36 1.36
C TYR A 15 3.38 9.20 1.29
N MET A 16 2.73 9.23 0.13
CA MET A 16 1.47 9.92 -0.08
C MET A 16 0.46 9.02 -0.78
N ASP A 17 -0.76 8.97 -0.26
CA ASP A 17 -1.85 8.20 -0.85
C ASP A 17 -3.23 8.83 -0.58
N TRP A 18 -4.22 8.52 -1.41
CA TRP A 18 -5.58 9.03 -1.31
C TRP A 18 -6.56 7.99 -0.79
N VAL A 19 -7.18 8.28 0.36
CA VAL A 19 -8.36 7.56 0.82
C VAL A 19 -9.60 8.23 0.24
N THR A 20 -10.19 7.65 -0.80
CA THR A 20 -11.40 8.15 -1.47
C THR A 20 -12.63 7.30 -1.15
N GLY A 21 -13.82 7.84 -1.47
CA GLY A 21 -15.11 7.16 -1.22
C GLY A 21 -15.55 7.23 0.24
N LEU A 22 -15.09 8.26 0.97
CA LEU A 22 -15.50 8.50 2.34
C LEU A 22 -16.88 9.19 2.38
N PRO A 23 -17.69 8.97 3.43
CA PRO A 23 -18.94 9.70 3.59
C PRO A 23 -18.67 11.21 3.72
N PRO A 24 -19.52 12.09 3.18
CA PRO A 24 -19.38 13.54 3.35
C PRO A 24 -19.28 13.92 4.84
N GLY A 25 -18.23 14.64 5.21
CA GLY A 25 -17.95 15.03 6.60
C GLY A 25 -17.82 16.53 6.79
N GLY A 26 -18.46 17.05 7.85
CA GLY A 26 -18.40 18.44 8.27
C GLY A 26 -19.16 19.39 7.35
N ASP A 27 -19.20 20.66 7.74
CA ASP A 27 -19.86 21.73 6.96
C ASP A 27 -19.26 21.89 5.56
N ARG A 28 -17.99 21.50 5.40
CA ARG A 28 -17.28 21.52 4.12
C ARG A 28 -17.55 20.30 3.25
N SER A 29 -18.26 19.28 3.74
CA SER A 29 -18.59 18.06 2.98
C SER A 29 -17.35 17.36 2.41
N TYR A 30 -16.30 17.19 3.22
CA TYR A 30 -15.10 16.44 2.83
C TYR A 30 -15.45 15.00 2.50
N ASN A 31 -14.93 14.47 1.39
CA ASN A 31 -15.27 13.13 0.87
C ASN A 31 -14.03 12.28 0.52
N ALA A 32 -12.84 12.80 0.82
CA ALA A 32 -11.56 12.12 0.69
C ALA A 32 -10.62 12.54 1.81
N CYS A 33 -9.54 11.78 2.01
CA CYS A 33 -8.46 12.10 2.91
C CYS A 33 -7.12 11.85 2.21
N LEU A 34 -6.24 12.84 2.22
CA LEU A 34 -4.84 12.67 1.80
C LEU A 34 -4.06 12.14 2.99
N LEU A 35 -3.54 10.93 2.85
CA LEU A 35 -2.63 10.31 3.80
C LEU A 35 -1.19 10.68 3.44
N ILE A 36 -0.46 11.20 4.42
CA ILE A 36 0.98 11.43 4.30
C ILE A 36 1.67 10.67 5.43
N VAL A 37 2.60 9.79 5.11
CA VAL A 37 3.33 9.01 6.11
C VAL A 37 4.81 9.31 6.02
N GLU A 38 5.35 9.86 7.10
CA GLU A 38 6.78 10.12 7.25
C GLU A 38 7.53 8.80 7.47
N ARG A 39 8.54 8.50 6.65
CA ARG A 39 9.17 7.17 6.60
C ARG A 39 10.07 6.88 7.80
N PHE A 40 10.72 7.86 8.41
CA PHE A 40 11.68 7.64 9.51
C PHE A 40 10.98 7.12 10.77
N SER A 41 10.03 7.90 11.31
CA SER A 41 9.30 7.58 12.54
C SER A 41 7.94 6.92 12.27
N LYS A 42 7.59 6.66 11.01
CA LYS A 42 6.30 6.06 10.60
C LYS A 42 5.11 6.92 11.03
N THR A 43 5.29 8.23 11.09
CA THR A 43 4.25 9.14 11.61
C THR A 43 3.25 9.51 10.50
N PRO A 44 1.95 9.19 10.64
CA PRO A 44 0.93 9.58 9.69
C PRO A 44 0.42 11.00 9.95
N ILE A 45 -0.03 11.63 8.88
CA ILE A 45 -0.84 12.85 8.84
C ILE A 45 -2.05 12.56 7.95
N PHE A 46 -3.24 12.88 8.44
CA PHE A 46 -4.51 12.72 7.74
C PHE A 46 -5.07 14.09 7.39
N LEU A 47 -5.17 14.40 6.09
CA LEU A 47 -5.65 15.70 5.62
C LEU A 47 -7.01 15.54 4.94
N PRO A 48 -8.12 15.93 5.60
CA PRO A 48 -9.45 15.84 4.99
C PRO A 48 -9.54 16.81 3.80
N CYS A 49 -10.12 16.32 2.71
CA CYS A 49 -10.12 17.00 1.43
C CYS A 49 -11.26 16.47 0.52
N HIS A 50 -11.22 16.86 -0.75
CA HIS A 50 -12.15 16.41 -1.76
C HIS A 50 -11.45 15.54 -2.79
N LYS A 51 -12.11 14.47 -3.24
CA LYS A 51 -11.62 13.59 -4.29
C LYS A 51 -11.29 14.37 -5.58
N ASP A 52 -12.04 15.44 -5.84
CA ASP A 52 -11.96 16.28 -7.04
C ASP A 52 -11.03 17.50 -6.86
N ASN A 53 -10.26 17.57 -5.77
CA ASN A 53 -9.27 18.63 -5.59
C ASN A 53 -8.27 18.64 -6.75
N LYS A 54 -7.93 19.82 -7.25
CA LYS A 54 -6.95 19.97 -8.32
C LYS A 54 -5.53 19.95 -7.74
N ALA A 55 -4.54 19.77 -8.61
CA ALA A 55 -3.13 19.74 -8.21
C ALA A 55 -2.69 20.96 -7.37
N MET A 56 -3.19 22.17 -7.71
CA MET A 56 -2.89 23.38 -6.94
C MET A 56 -3.51 23.34 -5.53
N ASP A 57 -4.74 22.86 -5.40
CA ASP A 57 -5.39 22.70 -4.09
C ASP A 57 -4.61 21.70 -3.22
N THR A 58 -4.16 20.60 -3.83
CA THR A 58 -3.30 19.60 -3.17
C THR A 58 -1.98 20.21 -2.71
N ALA A 59 -1.29 20.96 -3.57
CA ALA A 59 -0.04 21.62 -3.22
C ALA A 59 -0.22 22.61 -2.05
N LEU A 60 -1.27 23.43 -2.08
CA LEU A 60 -1.59 24.37 -0.99
C LEU A 60 -1.96 23.64 0.31
N LEU A 61 -2.73 22.56 0.23
CA LEU A 61 -3.10 21.74 1.39
C LEU A 61 -1.84 21.19 2.08
N ILE A 62 -0.93 20.60 1.31
CA ILE A 62 0.32 20.02 1.81
C ILE A 62 1.24 21.12 2.34
N TRP A 63 1.32 22.26 1.65
CA TRP A 63 2.11 23.40 2.09
C TRP A 63 1.66 23.90 3.46
N ASN A 64 0.37 24.23 3.58
CA ASN A 64 -0.20 24.82 4.78
C ASN A 64 -0.16 23.87 5.97
N ARG A 65 -0.39 22.57 5.73
CA ARG A 65 -0.58 21.58 6.80
C ARG A 65 0.66 20.78 7.14
N VAL A 66 1.68 20.74 6.29
CA VAL A 66 2.87 19.90 6.51
C VAL A 66 4.15 20.69 6.30
N VAL A 67 4.40 21.15 5.07
CA VAL A 67 5.69 21.76 4.70
C VAL A 67 6.00 23.01 5.52
N SER A 68 4.97 23.78 5.92
CA SER A 68 5.12 24.98 6.76
C SER A 68 5.83 24.75 8.10
N TRP A 69 5.80 23.53 8.65
CA TRP A 69 6.48 23.19 9.92
C TRP A 69 7.50 22.05 9.79
N THR A 70 7.51 21.30 8.68
CA THR A 70 8.51 20.24 8.44
C THR A 70 9.68 20.71 7.57
N GLY A 71 9.46 21.72 6.73
CA GLY A 71 10.28 21.96 5.55
C GLY A 71 9.91 21.03 4.39
N ILE A 72 10.62 21.21 3.27
CA ILE A 72 10.42 20.41 2.04
C ILE A 72 11.03 19.01 2.19
N PHE A 73 10.42 18.03 1.52
CA PHE A 73 10.90 16.65 1.51
C PHE A 73 11.99 16.47 0.45
N THR A 74 12.92 15.53 0.67
CA THR A 74 13.91 15.16 -0.35
C THR A 74 13.34 14.17 -1.36
N ASN A 75 12.42 13.30 -0.92
CA ASN A 75 11.74 12.34 -1.79
C ASN A 75 10.28 12.15 -1.39
N ILE A 76 9.39 12.19 -2.37
CA ILE A 76 7.97 11.84 -2.23
C ILE A 76 7.73 10.54 -2.97
N ILE A 77 7.19 9.55 -2.27
CA ILE A 77 6.77 8.28 -2.84
C ILE A 77 5.24 8.27 -2.90
N SER A 78 4.67 8.13 -4.09
CA SER A 78 3.21 8.12 -4.28
C SER A 78 2.80 7.16 -5.37
N ASP A 79 1.52 6.86 -5.48
CA ASP A 79 0.98 6.22 -6.68
C ASP A 79 1.02 7.17 -7.90
N ARG A 80 0.50 6.69 -9.03
CA ARG A 80 0.39 7.47 -10.27
C ARG A 80 -0.93 8.24 -10.38
N ASP A 81 -1.52 8.67 -9.28
CA ASP A 81 -2.72 9.52 -9.32
C ASP A 81 -2.46 10.76 -10.20
N PRO A 82 -3.41 11.18 -11.06
CA PRO A 82 -3.27 12.35 -11.93
C PRO A 82 -2.84 13.64 -11.22
N LYS A 83 -3.17 13.79 -9.93
CA LYS A 83 -2.77 14.95 -9.13
C LYS A 83 -1.24 14.97 -8.91
N PHE A 84 -0.64 13.81 -8.61
CA PHE A 84 0.80 13.66 -8.38
C PHE A 84 1.62 13.56 -9.66
N THR A 85 0.99 13.29 -10.80
CA THR A 85 1.66 13.24 -12.12
C THR A 85 1.41 14.48 -12.97
N SER A 86 0.65 15.45 -12.45
CA SER A 86 0.36 16.70 -13.15
C SER A 86 1.63 17.53 -13.44
N ALA A 87 1.58 18.33 -14.50
CA ALA A 87 2.68 19.24 -14.85
C ALA A 87 2.99 20.23 -13.73
N LEU A 88 1.95 20.75 -13.06
CA LEU A 88 2.11 21.64 -11.91
C LEU A 88 2.89 20.96 -10.77
N TRP A 89 2.47 19.75 -10.38
CA TRP A 89 3.11 19.01 -9.29
C TRP A 89 4.56 18.66 -9.61
N THR A 90 4.79 18.16 -10.82
CA THR A 90 6.13 17.78 -11.31
C THR A 90 7.07 18.99 -11.34
N ASN A 91 6.63 20.10 -11.92
CA ASN A 91 7.45 21.31 -12.03
C ASN A 91 7.70 21.96 -10.66
N LEU A 92 6.70 21.96 -9.77
CA LEU A 92 6.82 22.49 -8.41
C LEU A 92 7.90 21.75 -7.62
N HIS A 93 7.87 20.42 -7.63
CA HIS A 93 8.85 19.61 -6.91
C HIS A 93 10.23 19.62 -7.56
N GLN A 94 10.31 19.71 -8.89
CA GLN A 94 11.58 19.96 -9.58
C GLN A 94 12.20 21.29 -9.13
N PHE A 95 11.39 22.34 -9.00
CA PHE A 95 11.85 23.65 -8.51
C PHE A 95 12.35 23.58 -7.05
N PHE A 96 11.69 22.80 -6.20
CA PHE A 96 12.13 22.58 -4.82
C PHE A 96 13.31 21.60 -4.68
N GLY A 97 13.73 20.94 -5.76
CA GLY A 97 14.73 19.87 -5.70
C GLY A 97 14.22 18.60 -4.99
N THR A 98 12.91 18.44 -4.85
CA THR A 98 12.29 17.23 -4.30
C THR A 98 12.19 16.16 -5.40
N LYS A 99 12.71 14.96 -5.13
CA LYS A 99 12.54 13.81 -6.01
C LYS A 99 11.11 13.27 -5.92
N LEU A 100 10.50 12.99 -7.06
CA LEU A 100 9.23 12.25 -7.14
C LEU A 100 9.51 10.80 -7.54
N SER A 101 9.05 9.87 -6.73
CA SER A 101 9.20 8.43 -6.93
C SER A 101 7.81 7.79 -7.01
N PHE A 102 7.37 7.44 -8.21
CA PHE A 102 6.06 6.81 -8.38
C PHE A 102 6.14 5.30 -8.15
N SER A 103 5.31 4.78 -7.24
CA SER A 103 5.14 3.34 -7.08
C SER A 103 4.58 2.77 -8.39
N THR A 104 5.17 1.65 -8.82
CA THR A 104 4.63 0.87 -9.93
C THR A 104 3.89 -0.31 -9.33
N ALA A 105 2.75 -0.70 -9.89
CA ALA A 105 2.06 -1.95 -9.56
C ALA A 105 2.95 -3.22 -9.68
N TYR A 106 4.17 -3.08 -10.19
CA TYR A 106 5.09 -4.14 -10.57
C TYR A 106 6.31 -4.33 -9.64
N HIS A 107 6.49 -3.56 -8.56
CA HIS A 107 7.64 -3.74 -7.64
C HIS A 107 7.28 -3.83 -6.13
N PRO A 108 6.56 -4.90 -5.70
CA PRO A 108 6.29 -5.16 -4.27
C PRO A 108 7.55 -5.43 -3.42
N GLN A 109 8.67 -5.79 -4.05
CA GLN A 109 9.84 -6.34 -3.35
C GLN A 109 10.65 -5.32 -2.54
N THR A 110 10.68 -4.05 -2.94
CA THR A 110 11.58 -3.06 -2.30
C THR A 110 10.87 -2.18 -1.27
N ASP A 111 9.54 -2.14 -1.27
CA ASP A 111 8.76 -1.28 -0.37
C ASP A 111 7.54 -1.95 0.26
N GLY A 112 7.43 -3.28 0.20
CA GLY A 112 6.26 -4.03 0.70
C GLY A 112 5.95 -3.87 2.19
N LEU A 113 6.87 -3.34 3.00
CA LEU A 113 6.59 -2.92 4.39
C LEU A 113 5.87 -1.56 4.43
N ALA A 114 6.29 -0.61 3.60
CA ALA A 114 5.62 0.68 3.50
C ALA A 114 4.25 0.55 2.84
N GLU A 115 4.12 -0.27 1.79
CA GLU A 115 2.83 -0.56 1.15
C GLU A 115 1.83 -1.15 2.15
N ARG A 116 2.25 -2.15 2.95
CA ARG A 116 1.41 -2.72 4.01
C ARG A 116 1.04 -1.70 5.08
N MET A 117 1.97 -0.82 5.46
CA MET A 117 1.71 0.23 6.43
C MET A 117 0.67 1.23 5.90
N ILE A 118 0.79 1.66 4.64
CA ILE A 118 -0.18 2.58 4.01
C ILE A 118 -1.55 1.92 3.94
N GLN A 119 -1.64 0.67 3.47
CA GLN A 119 -2.90 -0.09 3.45
C GLN A 119 -3.55 -0.19 4.83
N ASN A 120 -2.78 -0.48 5.88
CA ASN A 120 -3.29 -0.51 7.25
C ASN A 120 -3.87 0.84 7.69
N LEU A 121 -3.19 1.93 7.33
CA LEU A 121 -3.61 3.30 7.64
C LEU A 121 -4.86 3.69 6.85
N GLU A 122 -4.96 3.31 5.57
CA GLU A 122 -6.16 3.51 4.78
C GLU A 122 -7.36 2.77 5.38
N ASP A 123 -7.21 1.48 5.69
CA ASP A 123 -8.26 0.68 6.31
C ASP A 123 -8.69 1.26 7.66
N MET A 124 -7.72 1.75 8.44
CA MET A 124 -7.99 2.44 9.70
C MET A 124 -8.82 3.70 9.47
N VAL A 125 -8.46 4.56 8.50
CA VAL A 125 -9.23 5.76 8.15
C VAL A 125 -10.63 5.37 7.66
N ARG A 126 -10.75 4.39 6.76
CA ARG A 126 -12.04 3.93 6.23
C ARG A 126 -12.95 3.46 7.35
N ARG A 127 -12.48 2.62 8.27
CA ARG A 127 -13.26 2.16 9.42
C ARG A 127 -13.62 3.32 10.35
N PHE A 128 -12.66 4.19 10.63
CA PHE A 128 -12.88 5.37 11.47
C PHE A 128 -13.95 6.31 10.90
N CYS A 129 -14.01 6.45 9.57
CA CYS A 129 -15.01 7.27 8.88
C CYS A 129 -16.35 6.56 8.68
N ALA A 130 -16.33 5.26 8.35
CA ALA A 130 -17.52 4.48 8.02
C ALA A 130 -18.40 4.18 9.23
N TYR A 131 -17.80 4.00 10.41
CA TYR A 131 -18.55 3.74 11.64
C TYR A 131 -19.19 4.99 12.26
N GLY A 132 -19.40 6.04 11.46
CA GLY A 132 -20.33 7.14 11.76
C GLY A 132 -20.23 7.63 13.20
N LEU A 133 -19.03 8.02 13.63
CA LEU A 133 -18.80 8.66 14.93
C LEU A 133 -19.46 10.05 14.93
N GLU A 134 -20.79 10.08 14.88
CA GLU A 134 -21.58 11.29 15.07
C GLU A 134 -21.63 11.59 16.56
N PHE A 135 -20.82 12.54 17.00
CA PHE A 135 -20.95 13.08 18.34
C PHE A 135 -21.82 14.31 18.28
N LYS A 136 -23.03 14.22 18.81
CA LYS A 136 -23.85 15.39 19.11
C LYS A 136 -23.51 15.87 20.51
N ASN A 137 -23.07 17.12 20.63
CA ASN A 137 -22.90 17.74 21.95
C ASN A 137 -24.23 18.28 22.47
N CYS A 138 -24.26 18.72 23.74
CA CYS A 138 -25.45 19.27 24.39
C CYS A 138 -26.00 20.55 23.72
N ASP A 139 -25.17 21.21 22.90
CA ASP A 139 -25.51 22.46 22.21
C ASP A 139 -25.98 22.19 20.76
N GLY A 140 -26.13 20.92 20.37
CA GLY A 140 -26.64 20.50 19.05
C GLY A 140 -25.59 20.40 17.94
N PHE A 141 -24.30 20.64 18.23
CA PHE A 141 -23.23 20.48 17.23
C PHE A 141 -22.94 19.00 16.99
N THR A 142 -22.95 18.61 15.71
CA THR A 142 -22.55 17.25 15.28
C THR A 142 -21.09 17.27 14.85
N HIS A 143 -20.26 16.46 15.49
CA HIS A 143 -18.89 16.23 15.08
C HIS A 143 -18.83 15.08 14.07
N TYR A 144 -18.06 15.29 13.01
CA TYR A 144 -17.88 14.36 11.89
C TYR A 144 -16.48 13.75 11.92
N TRP A 145 -16.28 12.68 11.15
CA TRP A 145 -14.99 11.98 11.05
C TRP A 145 -13.79 12.93 10.80
N CYS A 146 -13.98 13.95 9.95
CA CYS A 146 -12.92 14.91 9.59
C CYS A 146 -12.45 15.76 10.79
N THR A 147 -13.35 16.04 11.75
CA THR A 147 -13.01 16.79 12.98
C THR A 147 -12.28 15.94 14.01
N LEU A 148 -12.32 14.61 13.86
CA LEU A 148 -11.78 13.63 14.80
C LEU A 148 -10.45 13.02 14.33
N LEU A 149 -10.05 13.27 13.07
CA LEU A 149 -8.76 12.84 12.53
C LEU A 149 -7.56 13.21 13.43
N PRO A 150 -7.50 14.39 14.09
CA PRO A 150 -6.40 14.68 15.00
C PRO A 150 -6.29 13.70 16.18
N GLU A 151 -7.41 13.18 16.69
CA GLU A 151 -7.38 12.16 17.75
C GLU A 151 -6.91 10.81 17.21
N LEU A 152 -7.29 10.46 15.98
CA LEU A 152 -6.79 9.28 15.29
C LEU A 152 -5.26 9.35 15.10
N GLU A 153 -4.75 10.50 14.65
CA GLU A 153 -3.31 10.74 14.55
C GLU A 153 -2.61 10.65 15.92
N LEU A 154 -3.20 11.26 16.96
CA LEU A 154 -2.62 11.27 18.30
C LEU A 154 -2.56 9.85 18.87
N ALA A 155 -3.64 9.08 18.74
CA ALA A 155 -3.69 7.68 19.13
C ALA A 155 -2.55 6.90 18.47
N TYR A 156 -2.44 6.97 17.13
CA TYR A 156 -1.39 6.30 16.37
C TYR A 156 0.02 6.71 16.81
N LYS A 157 0.28 8.02 16.94
CA LYS A 157 1.60 8.56 17.31
C LYS A 157 2.07 8.11 18.70
N THR A 158 1.13 7.76 19.59
CA THR A 158 1.41 7.30 20.95
C THR A 158 1.30 5.79 21.16
N SER A 159 0.89 5.04 20.15
CA SER A 159 0.85 3.58 20.19
C SER A 159 2.23 2.99 19.91
N ILE A 160 2.58 1.91 20.61
CA ILE A 160 3.84 1.19 20.41
C ILE A 160 3.77 0.43 19.09
N TYR A 161 4.81 0.58 18.27
CA TYR A 161 4.91 -0.13 17.00
C TYR A 161 5.73 -1.42 17.18
N ALA A 162 5.16 -2.56 16.81
CA ALA A 162 5.72 -3.88 17.12
C ALA A 162 7.15 -4.10 16.61
N SER A 163 7.53 -3.53 15.46
CA SER A 163 8.86 -3.72 14.89
C SER A 163 9.96 -2.90 15.57
N THR A 164 9.62 -1.80 16.23
CA THR A 164 10.60 -0.90 16.87
C THR A 164 10.51 -0.92 18.39
N ASN A 165 9.43 -1.47 18.95
CA ASN A 165 9.08 -1.39 20.37
C ASN A 165 9.11 0.05 20.93
N GLN A 166 8.88 1.03 20.05
CA GLN A 166 8.85 2.47 20.35
C GLN A 166 7.59 3.08 19.74
N THR A 167 7.20 4.25 20.24
CA THR A 167 6.10 5.02 19.64
C THR A 167 6.64 5.91 18.51
N PRO A 168 5.85 6.20 17.45
CA PRO A 168 6.22 7.18 16.44
C PRO A 168 6.61 8.55 17.02
N ALA A 169 5.97 8.98 18.12
CA ALA A 169 6.31 10.23 18.80
C ALA A 169 7.71 10.21 19.43
N ILE A 170 8.11 9.12 20.08
CA ILE A 170 9.48 8.97 20.62
C ILE A 170 10.49 8.94 19.48
N LEU A 171 10.25 8.16 18.42
CA LEU A 171 11.16 8.09 17.27
C LEU A 171 11.33 9.45 16.59
N LYS A 172 10.26 10.25 16.51
CA LYS A 172 10.27 11.57 15.85
C LYS A 172 10.84 12.69 16.72
N LYS A 173 10.42 12.76 17.99
CA LYS A 173 10.62 13.91 18.88
C LYS A 173 11.47 13.59 20.11
N GLY A 174 11.67 12.32 20.43
CA GLY A 174 12.33 11.86 21.65
C GLY A 174 11.41 11.77 22.88
N TRP A 175 10.12 12.12 22.76
CA TRP A 175 9.17 12.10 23.87
C TRP A 175 7.74 11.88 23.39
N ASN A 176 6.90 11.28 24.25
CA ASN A 176 5.47 11.18 24.02
C ASN A 176 4.75 12.46 24.47
N PRO A 177 3.78 12.99 23.70
CA PRO A 177 2.96 14.10 24.14
C PRO A 177 2.16 13.71 25.38
N LYS A 178 1.96 14.67 26.31
CA LYS A 178 0.99 14.51 27.40
C LYS A 178 -0.41 14.41 26.80
N LEU A 179 -1.13 13.34 27.11
CA LEU A 179 -2.49 13.14 26.63
C LEU A 179 -3.49 13.85 27.55
N PRO A 180 -4.68 14.23 27.04
CA PRO A 180 -5.72 14.84 27.87
C PRO A 180 -6.05 14.04 29.13
N GLN A 181 -6.03 12.71 29.04
CA GLN A 181 -6.28 11.78 30.15
C GLN A 181 -5.18 11.79 31.22
N ASP A 182 -3.94 12.15 30.87
CA ASP A 182 -2.80 12.16 31.79
C ASP A 182 -2.78 13.43 32.66
N SER A 183 -3.54 14.46 32.29
CA SER A 183 -3.50 15.79 32.91
C SER A 183 -4.84 16.22 33.52
N LEU A 184 -5.72 15.26 33.85
CA LEU A 184 -7.03 15.54 34.42
C LEU A 184 -6.89 16.04 35.88
N ARG A 185 -7.22 17.31 36.09
CA ARG A 185 -7.42 17.94 37.42
C ARG A 185 -8.64 17.33 38.11
N LYS A 186 -8.42 16.55 39.17
CA LYS A 186 -9.49 15.91 39.97
C LYS A 186 -10.18 16.87 40.95
N ASP A 187 -9.54 18.01 41.20
CA ASP A 187 -9.89 19.07 42.15
C ASP A 187 -10.90 20.10 41.58
N TRP A 188 -11.24 20.02 40.30
CA TRP A 188 -12.19 20.93 39.67
C TRP A 188 -13.64 20.46 39.82
N VAL A 189 -14.42 21.24 40.57
CA VAL A 189 -15.78 20.91 40.99
C VAL A 189 -16.82 21.35 39.96
N GLU A 190 -16.56 22.42 39.20
CA GLU A 190 -17.48 22.94 38.18
C GLU A 190 -16.86 22.84 36.79
N ILE A 191 -17.49 22.05 35.91
CA ILE A 191 -17.04 21.82 34.54
C ILE A 191 -18.16 22.24 33.60
N HIS A 192 -17.86 23.14 32.66
CA HIS A 192 -18.81 23.57 31.64
C HIS A 192 -19.35 22.34 30.85
N PRO A 193 -20.68 22.21 30.62
CA PRO A 193 -21.27 21.04 29.97
C PRO A 193 -20.63 20.69 28.61
N THR A 194 -20.37 21.70 27.77
CA THR A 194 -19.69 21.53 26.47
C THR A 194 -18.27 20.99 26.62
N ALA A 195 -17.52 21.39 27.66
CA ALA A 195 -16.17 20.89 27.91
C ALA A 195 -16.20 19.41 28.36
N ALA A 196 -17.19 19.05 29.19
CA ALA A 196 -17.42 17.65 29.57
C ALA A 196 -17.82 16.80 28.35
N SER A 197 -18.69 17.32 27.48
CA SER A 197 -19.08 16.67 26.22
C SER A 197 -17.87 16.48 25.29
N PHE A 198 -17.03 17.50 25.13
CA PHE A 198 -15.80 17.45 24.33
C PHE A 198 -14.82 16.40 24.87
N LYS A 199 -14.61 16.33 26.19
CA LYS A 199 -13.82 15.25 26.81
C LYS A 199 -14.40 13.87 26.46
N GLY A 200 -15.71 13.70 26.58
CA GLY A 200 -16.39 12.45 26.26
C GLY A 200 -16.21 12.05 24.78
N MET A 201 -16.26 13.03 23.88
CA MET A 201 -15.97 12.84 22.46
C MET A 201 -14.53 12.35 22.24
N LEU A 202 -13.53 13.01 22.82
CA LEU A 202 -12.12 12.62 22.66
C LEU A 202 -11.86 11.20 23.18
N VAL A 203 -12.38 10.86 24.36
CA VAL A 203 -12.23 9.51 24.93
C VAL A 203 -12.84 8.44 24.03
N LYS A 204 -14.03 8.68 23.49
CA LYS A 204 -14.69 7.76 22.56
C LYS A 204 -13.92 7.65 21.25
N ALA A 205 -13.55 8.78 20.63
CA ALA A 205 -12.78 8.81 19.39
C ALA A 205 -11.45 8.06 19.54
N ARG A 206 -10.74 8.26 20.67
CA ARG A 206 -9.51 7.54 20.98
C ARG A 206 -9.72 6.03 21.11
N LYS A 207 -10.76 5.59 21.82
CA LYS A 207 -11.09 4.17 21.96
C LYS A 207 -11.36 3.53 20.60
N HIS A 208 -12.11 4.21 19.74
CA HIS A 208 -12.37 3.76 18.37
C HIS A 208 -11.09 3.72 17.53
N ALA A 209 -10.25 4.76 17.60
CA ALA A 209 -8.96 4.81 16.91
C ALA A 209 -8.06 3.62 17.27
N LEU A 210 -7.90 3.33 18.56
CA LEU A 210 -7.10 2.20 19.05
C LEU A 210 -7.66 0.86 18.56
N ARG A 211 -8.99 0.68 18.66
CA ARG A 211 -9.65 -0.54 18.17
C ARG A 211 -9.47 -0.74 16.67
N PHE A 212 -9.72 0.29 15.85
CA PHE A 212 -9.57 0.16 14.41
C PHE A 212 -8.12 -0.07 13.98
N MET A 213 -7.16 0.48 14.72
CA MET A 213 -5.74 0.21 14.51
C MET A 213 -5.40 -1.26 14.77
N GLU A 214 -5.91 -1.83 15.87
CA GLU A 214 -5.75 -3.25 16.19
C GLU A 214 -6.45 -4.13 15.15
N ASP A 215 -7.71 -3.83 14.81
CA ASP A 215 -8.48 -4.59 13.83
C ASP A 215 -7.85 -4.53 12.42
N SER A 216 -7.25 -3.40 12.03
CA SER A 216 -6.52 -3.27 10.75
C SER A 216 -5.23 -4.10 10.76
N PHE A 217 -4.51 -4.11 11.89
CA PHE A 217 -3.31 -4.93 12.04
C PHE A 217 -3.64 -6.43 11.98
N VAL A 218 -4.66 -6.87 12.70
CA VAL A 218 -5.15 -8.27 12.69
C VAL A 218 -5.60 -8.66 11.29
N TYR A 219 -6.42 -7.83 10.63
CA TYR A 219 -6.88 -8.10 9.27
C TYR A 219 -5.72 -8.30 8.28
N SER A 220 -4.71 -7.44 8.35
CA SER A 220 -3.54 -7.55 7.49
C SER A 220 -2.64 -8.73 7.83
N LYS A 221 -2.52 -9.09 9.11
CA LYS A 221 -1.84 -10.32 9.53
C LYS A 221 -2.57 -11.55 9.02
N ASP A 222 -3.88 -11.66 9.20
CA ASP A 222 -4.69 -12.78 8.70
C ASP A 222 -4.59 -12.92 7.17
N LYS A 223 -4.60 -11.79 6.45
CA LYS A 223 -4.41 -11.77 5.00
C LYS A 223 -3.00 -12.22 4.62
N TRP A 224 -1.98 -11.78 5.38
CA TRP A 224 -0.61 -12.21 5.18
C TRP A 224 -0.47 -13.72 5.43
N ASP A 225 -0.95 -14.24 6.57
CA ASP A 225 -0.93 -15.66 6.93
C ASP A 225 -1.65 -16.53 5.88
N LYS A 226 -2.83 -16.10 5.39
CA LYS A 226 -3.59 -16.82 4.35
C LYS A 226 -2.92 -16.81 2.97
N SER A 227 -2.20 -15.73 2.64
CA SER A 227 -1.52 -15.60 1.34
C SER A 227 -0.09 -16.16 1.35
N HIS A 228 0.55 -16.22 2.51
CA HIS A 228 1.91 -16.76 2.72
C HIS A 228 1.89 -18.21 3.25
N ALA A 229 0.77 -18.93 3.07
CA ALA A 229 0.81 -20.39 3.18
C ALA A 229 1.90 -20.87 2.22
N THR A 230 3.01 -21.38 2.77
CA THR A 230 4.18 -21.80 2.01
C THR A 230 3.76 -22.89 1.05
N ALA A 231 3.53 -22.53 -0.20
CA ALA A 231 3.38 -23.49 -1.26
C ALA A 231 4.77 -24.06 -1.52
N ASP A 232 4.95 -25.32 -1.13
CA ASP A 232 6.21 -26.05 -1.17
C ASP A 232 6.51 -26.47 -2.63
N PHE A 233 6.78 -25.47 -3.47
CA PHE A 233 7.02 -25.66 -4.90
C PHE A 233 8.42 -26.18 -5.17
N LYS A 234 8.54 -27.13 -6.10
CA LYS A 234 9.81 -27.71 -6.55
C LYS A 234 10.06 -27.40 -8.02
N VAL A 235 11.33 -27.37 -8.40
CA VAL A 235 11.72 -27.32 -9.82
C VAL A 235 11.12 -28.54 -10.52
N GLY A 236 10.41 -28.29 -11.63
CA GLY A 236 9.66 -29.30 -12.38
C GLY A 236 8.16 -29.40 -12.05
N ASP A 237 7.67 -28.73 -11.00
CA ASP A 237 6.24 -28.70 -10.71
C ASP A 237 5.47 -27.93 -11.80
N LEU A 238 4.25 -28.38 -12.09
CA LEU A 238 3.30 -27.66 -12.94
C LEU A 238 2.51 -26.66 -12.12
N VAL A 239 2.51 -25.41 -12.57
CA VAL A 239 1.80 -24.31 -11.92
C VAL A 239 0.94 -23.53 -12.90
N LEU A 240 -0.10 -22.90 -12.37
CA LEU A 240 -0.91 -21.92 -13.08
C LEU A 240 -0.51 -20.52 -12.60
N VAL A 241 -0.30 -19.59 -13.52
CA VAL A 241 0.09 -18.19 -13.26
C VAL A 241 -1.12 -17.28 -13.34
N SER A 242 -1.29 -16.39 -12.37
CA SER A 242 -2.42 -15.44 -12.32
C SER A 242 -2.42 -14.46 -13.51
N THR A 243 -3.56 -14.33 -14.19
CA THR A 243 -3.75 -13.39 -15.32
C THR A 243 -4.17 -11.99 -14.86
N THR A 244 -4.25 -11.75 -13.54
CA THR A 244 -4.67 -10.46 -12.97
C THR A 244 -3.81 -9.31 -13.51
N ASN A 245 -2.54 -9.57 -13.81
CA ASN A 245 -1.56 -8.59 -14.30
C ASN A 245 -1.22 -8.72 -15.79
N PHE A 246 -1.97 -9.53 -16.55
CA PHE A 246 -1.69 -9.77 -17.97
C PHE A 246 -2.44 -8.71 -18.79
N ASN A 247 -1.69 -7.76 -19.37
CA ASN A 247 -2.24 -6.70 -20.22
C ASN A 247 -2.35 -7.12 -21.70
N ASN A 248 -1.77 -8.26 -22.08
CA ASN A 248 -1.62 -8.70 -23.47
C ASN A 248 -2.59 -9.82 -23.88
N ILE A 249 -3.44 -10.32 -22.97
CA ILE A 249 -4.48 -11.30 -23.33
C ILE A 249 -5.71 -10.57 -23.86
N LYS A 250 -6.14 -10.89 -25.10
CA LYS A 250 -7.37 -10.37 -25.71
C LYS A 250 -8.61 -10.95 -25.00
N GLY A 251 -9.55 -10.10 -24.56
CA GLY A 251 -10.86 -10.52 -24.01
C GLY A 251 -11.47 -9.54 -23.00
N CYS A 252 -12.76 -9.68 -22.69
CA CYS A 252 -13.45 -8.90 -21.64
C CYS A 252 -12.90 -9.27 -20.25
N LYS A 253 -12.64 -8.25 -19.39
CA LYS A 253 -12.09 -8.44 -18.03
C LYS A 253 -12.89 -9.39 -17.14
N GLU A 254 -14.18 -9.58 -17.41
CA GLU A 254 -15.10 -10.42 -16.63
C GLU A 254 -15.15 -11.89 -17.10
N LEU A 255 -14.73 -12.16 -18.34
CA LEU A 255 -14.79 -13.50 -18.96
C LEU A 255 -13.41 -14.13 -19.17
N LYS A 256 -12.33 -13.47 -18.71
CA LYS A 256 -10.97 -14.01 -18.80
C LYS A 256 -10.72 -15.03 -17.70
N ASP A 257 -10.06 -16.13 -18.04
CA ASP A 257 -9.57 -17.08 -17.06
C ASP A 257 -8.64 -16.37 -16.10
N SER A 258 -8.92 -16.47 -14.79
CA SER A 258 -8.14 -15.78 -13.75
C SER A 258 -6.70 -16.31 -13.61
N PHE A 259 -6.40 -17.45 -14.24
CA PHE A 259 -5.09 -18.09 -14.26
C PHE A 259 -4.82 -18.72 -15.64
N SER A 260 -3.57 -18.64 -16.11
CA SER A 260 -3.08 -19.20 -17.36
C SER A 260 -2.05 -20.30 -17.07
N GLY A 261 -1.90 -21.24 -17.99
CA GLY A 261 -0.97 -22.38 -17.89
C GLY A 261 -1.65 -23.70 -18.29
N PRO A 262 -1.05 -24.85 -17.95
CA PRO A 262 0.03 -25.02 -16.98
C PRO A 262 1.43 -24.68 -17.53
N PHE A 263 2.32 -24.20 -16.65
CA PHE A 263 3.74 -23.91 -16.93
C PHE A 263 4.64 -24.69 -15.97
N PHE A 264 5.87 -25.00 -16.37
CA PHE A 264 6.85 -25.63 -15.48
C PHE A 264 7.62 -24.58 -14.68
N ILE A 265 7.90 -24.91 -13.42
CA ILE A 265 8.92 -24.19 -12.66
C ILE A 265 10.31 -24.61 -13.15
N LYS A 266 11.02 -23.67 -13.77
CA LYS A 266 12.40 -23.83 -14.25
C LYS A 266 13.41 -23.63 -13.12
N ALA A 267 13.18 -22.66 -12.23
CA ALA A 267 14.06 -22.39 -11.10
C ALA A 267 13.31 -21.73 -9.95
N LEU A 268 13.79 -21.93 -8.72
CA LEU A 268 13.37 -21.17 -7.53
C LEU A 268 14.33 -20.00 -7.33
N GLN A 269 13.82 -18.77 -7.37
CA GLN A 269 14.61 -17.55 -7.15
C GLN A 269 14.34 -17.01 -5.73
N GLY A 270 15.01 -17.62 -4.74
CA GLY A 270 14.80 -17.34 -3.31
C GLY A 270 13.51 -17.98 -2.77
N GLU A 271 13.09 -17.59 -1.56
CA GLU A 271 11.92 -18.19 -0.88
C GLU A 271 10.56 -17.83 -1.50
N ASN A 272 10.47 -16.68 -2.19
CA ASN A 272 9.19 -16.08 -2.57
C ASN A 272 9.00 -15.89 -4.08
N SER A 273 9.92 -16.34 -4.93
CA SER A 273 9.81 -16.18 -6.39
C SER A 273 10.17 -17.45 -7.14
N VAL A 274 9.43 -17.73 -8.20
CA VAL A 274 9.69 -18.84 -9.11
C VAL A 274 9.92 -18.30 -10.52
N GLU A 275 10.82 -18.92 -11.27
CA GLU A 275 10.97 -18.73 -12.70
C GLU A 275 10.21 -19.85 -13.41
N VAL A 276 9.26 -19.51 -14.28
CA VAL A 276 8.48 -20.47 -15.05
C VAL A 276 8.83 -20.42 -16.53
N GLU A 277 8.71 -21.56 -17.20
CA GLU A 277 8.82 -21.65 -18.66
C GLU A 277 7.49 -21.22 -19.30
N LEU A 278 7.46 -20.00 -19.84
CA LEU A 278 6.29 -19.43 -20.50
C LEU A 278 6.14 -19.99 -21.93
N SER A 279 4.90 -20.13 -22.38
CA SER A 279 4.59 -20.47 -23.77
C SER A 279 4.99 -19.33 -24.72
N GLU A 280 5.18 -19.63 -26.01
CA GLU A 280 5.58 -18.64 -27.03
C GLU A 280 4.63 -17.43 -27.07
N GLU A 281 3.34 -17.64 -26.81
CA GLU A 281 2.30 -16.61 -26.73
C GLU A 281 2.55 -15.58 -25.61
N LEU A 282 3.30 -15.95 -24.57
CA LEU A 282 3.63 -15.12 -23.41
C LEU A 282 5.13 -14.78 -23.34
N SER A 283 5.90 -15.04 -24.40
CA SER A 283 7.35 -14.79 -24.48
C SER A 283 7.77 -13.35 -24.18
N ASN A 284 6.86 -12.38 -24.36
CA ASN A 284 7.09 -10.96 -24.04
C ASN A 284 6.95 -10.64 -22.54
N MET A 285 6.53 -11.58 -21.69
CA MET A 285 6.43 -11.40 -20.24
C MET A 285 7.70 -11.88 -19.54
N HIS A 286 8.06 -11.20 -18.45
CA HIS A 286 9.18 -11.66 -17.61
C HIS A 286 8.82 -13.00 -16.96
N PRO A 287 9.68 -14.04 -17.02
CA PRO A 287 9.34 -15.41 -16.61
C PRO A 287 9.31 -15.61 -15.08
N THR A 288 9.70 -14.60 -14.30
CA THR A 288 9.73 -14.67 -12.83
C THR A 288 8.44 -14.16 -12.20
N PHE A 289 7.78 -14.99 -11.39
CA PHE A 289 6.55 -14.68 -10.67
C PHE A 289 6.71 -14.91 -9.17
N THR A 290 6.03 -14.09 -8.36
CA THR A 290 5.96 -14.30 -6.91
C THR A 290 5.10 -15.52 -6.59
N VAL A 291 5.42 -16.26 -5.52
CA VAL A 291 4.64 -17.43 -5.05
C VAL A 291 3.14 -17.15 -4.89
N ASN A 292 2.75 -15.92 -4.54
CA ASN A 292 1.35 -15.50 -4.39
C ASN A 292 0.59 -15.36 -5.73
N LEU A 293 1.31 -15.30 -6.86
CA LEU A 293 0.76 -15.18 -8.20
C LEU A 293 0.71 -16.53 -8.93
N ILE A 294 1.11 -17.61 -8.27
CA ILE A 294 1.08 -18.97 -8.82
C ILE A 294 0.27 -19.90 -7.93
N LYS A 295 -0.32 -20.93 -8.54
CA LYS A 295 -0.99 -22.01 -7.80
C LYS A 295 -0.62 -23.37 -8.38
N PRO A 296 -0.55 -24.44 -7.56
CA PRO A 296 -0.27 -25.77 -8.06
C PRO A 296 -1.32 -26.21 -9.08
N TYR A 297 -0.87 -26.75 -10.21
CA TYR A 297 -1.76 -27.32 -11.21
C TYR A 297 -2.26 -28.68 -10.74
N LYS A 298 -3.58 -28.86 -10.67
CA LYS A 298 -4.20 -30.16 -10.42
C LYS A 298 -4.80 -30.66 -11.73
N SER A 299 -4.29 -31.78 -12.23
CA SER A 299 -4.86 -32.43 -13.41
C SER A 299 -6.34 -32.75 -13.18
N SER A 300 -7.17 -32.56 -14.19
CA SER A 300 -8.59 -32.90 -14.12
C SER A 300 -8.76 -34.42 -14.02
N ASP A 301 -9.54 -34.87 -13.05
CA ASP A 301 -9.98 -36.26 -12.94
C ASP A 301 -10.86 -36.61 -14.15
N ALA A 302 -10.33 -37.48 -15.01
CA ALA A 302 -10.95 -37.86 -16.27
C ALA A 302 -12.21 -38.72 -16.07
N GLU A 303 -12.33 -39.42 -14.93
CA GLU A 303 -13.53 -40.20 -14.61
C GLU A 303 -14.69 -39.31 -14.16
N ARG A 304 -14.37 -38.22 -13.46
CA ARG A 304 -15.38 -37.30 -12.89
C ARG A 304 -15.87 -36.25 -13.90
N PHE A 305 -15.06 -35.90 -14.91
CA PHE A 305 -15.40 -34.88 -15.91
C PHE A 305 -14.99 -35.29 -17.34
N PRO A 306 -15.70 -36.26 -17.96
CA PRO A 306 -15.29 -36.89 -19.21
C PRO A 306 -15.38 -35.98 -20.45
N LEU A 307 -16.14 -34.89 -20.40
CA LEU A 307 -16.34 -33.95 -21.51
C LEU A 307 -15.30 -32.81 -21.58
N ARG A 308 -14.32 -32.79 -20.67
CA ARG A 308 -13.33 -31.70 -20.60
C ARG A 308 -12.12 -32.05 -21.47
N ASN A 309 -11.82 -31.21 -22.46
CA ASN A 309 -10.64 -31.37 -23.31
C ASN A 309 -9.36 -31.37 -22.45
N LYS A 310 -8.50 -32.36 -22.64
CA LYS A 310 -7.17 -32.38 -22.00
C LYS A 310 -6.34 -31.24 -22.57
N VAL A 311 -5.86 -30.34 -21.71
CA VAL A 311 -4.88 -29.32 -22.11
C VAL A 311 -3.60 -30.06 -22.52
N PRO A 312 -3.02 -29.76 -23.70
CA PRO A 312 -1.74 -30.34 -24.09
C PRO A 312 -0.70 -30.06 -22.99
N GLN A 313 0.00 -31.09 -22.53
CA GLN A 313 1.17 -30.87 -21.69
C GLN A 313 2.21 -30.15 -22.53
N VAL A 314 2.59 -28.93 -22.13
CA VAL A 314 3.86 -28.36 -22.58
C VAL A 314 4.92 -29.38 -22.13
N ILE A 315 5.85 -29.74 -23.00
CA ILE A 315 6.96 -30.65 -22.66
C ILE A 315 8.19 -29.74 -22.56
N PRO A 316 9.01 -29.83 -21.50
CA PRO A 316 10.22 -29.01 -21.38
C PRO A 316 11.12 -29.24 -22.60
N ALA A 317 11.75 -28.18 -23.11
CA ALA A 317 12.72 -28.33 -24.18
C ALA A 317 13.87 -29.23 -23.68
N ILE A 318 13.98 -30.43 -24.26
CA ILE A 318 15.14 -31.30 -24.03
C ILE A 318 16.34 -30.54 -24.58
N GLU A 319 17.32 -30.22 -23.73
CA GLU A 319 18.61 -29.72 -24.21
C GLU A 319 19.20 -30.76 -25.17
N SER A 320 19.11 -30.47 -26.48
CA SER A 320 19.73 -31.30 -27.50
C SER A 320 21.24 -31.25 -27.30
N SER A 321 21.81 -32.36 -26.84
CA SER A 321 23.24 -32.53 -26.72
C SER A 321 23.91 -32.35 -28.09
N GLY A 322 24.68 -31.27 -28.20
CA GLY A 322 25.86 -31.14 -29.07
C GLY A 322 25.70 -31.47 -30.57
N SER A 323 25.42 -30.46 -31.37
CA SER A 323 26.05 -30.36 -32.69
C SER A 323 26.62 -28.96 -32.90
N LYS A 324 27.95 -28.85 -32.81
CA LYS A 324 28.71 -27.62 -33.04
C LYS A 324 28.47 -27.13 -34.47
N ARG A 325 27.62 -26.11 -34.65
CA ARG A 325 27.68 -25.27 -35.85
C ARG A 325 28.92 -24.37 -35.74
N LYS A 326 29.93 -24.63 -36.57
CA LYS A 326 31.04 -23.72 -36.82
C LYS A 326 30.47 -22.40 -37.32
N VAL A 327 30.75 -21.32 -36.60
CA VAL A 327 30.55 -19.95 -37.09
C VAL A 327 31.82 -19.57 -37.86
N GLU A 328 31.72 -19.49 -39.19
CA GLU A 328 32.79 -18.92 -40.02
C GLU A 328 32.76 -17.39 -39.91
N TYR A 329 33.85 -16.82 -39.40
CA TYR A 329 34.07 -15.38 -39.41
C TYR A 329 34.56 -14.96 -40.80
N HIS A 330 33.72 -14.27 -41.58
CA HIS A 330 34.18 -13.50 -42.73
C HIS A 330 34.90 -12.23 -42.23
N LYS A 331 36.24 -12.22 -42.35
CA LYS A 331 37.06 -11.00 -42.28
C LYS A 331 36.72 -10.12 -43.49
N SER A 332 36.10 -8.96 -43.28
CA SER A 332 36.12 -7.88 -44.27
C SER A 332 37.48 -7.20 -44.24
N LYS A 333 38.14 -7.17 -45.41
CA LYS A 333 39.38 -6.43 -45.65
C LYS A 333 39.08 -4.94 -45.81
N SER A 334 39.96 -4.14 -45.25
CA SER A 334 40.18 -2.74 -45.55
C SER A 334 40.38 -2.47 -47.05
N LYS A 335 39.75 -1.41 -47.53
CA LYS A 335 40.35 -0.39 -48.40
C LYS A 335 39.72 0.95 -48.08
#